data_AF-A0A0X1KN11-F1
#
_entry.id   AF-A0A0X1KN11-F1
#
_cell.length_a   1.000
_cell.length_b   1.000
_cell.length_c   1.000
_cell.angle_alpha   90.00
_cell.angle_beta   90.00
_cell.angle_gamma   90.00
#
_symmetry.space_group_name_H-M   'P 1'
#
loop_
_entity.id
_entity.type
_entity.pdbx_description
1 polymer ?
#
loop_
_entity_poly.entity_id
_entity_poly.type
_entity_poly.pdbx_seq_one_letter_code
_entity_poly.pdbx_strand_id
1 'polypeptide(L)'
;MDEYALLSLVVEGTLLLGVLVVISIFRTLNRYVKRGRLIEALQMAGGFIMALGMTYLRATYVAPNPIGTNLIIATLFTLAGSFLVILPFFLLQFIKLKMKAQVFALLLSSLIYLVLPLPTLEKIGMILLLFNLLIPLFLMDVVSSLTTCSLFNRKLLRVASWLLVLHAWLRYYAIKNPRTCIHYAILMIYFAVLVIWVYSTLKTYSVLRRWL
;
A
#
# COMPACT_ATOMS: atom_id res chain seq x y z
N MET A 1 -17.14 -20.49 -3.42
CA MET A 1 -16.49 -19.17 -3.49
C MET A 1 -15.00 -19.43 -3.29
N ASP A 2 -14.15 -19.06 -4.24
CA ASP A 2 -12.72 -19.41 -4.20
C ASP A 2 -12.04 -18.78 -2.97
N GLU A 3 -11.35 -19.60 -2.16
CA GLU A 3 -10.64 -19.15 -0.95
C GLU A 3 -9.67 -17.99 -1.22
N TYR A 4 -9.00 -18.05 -2.38
CA TYR A 4 -8.15 -16.97 -2.90
C TYR A 4 -8.91 -15.65 -3.07
N ALA A 5 -10.11 -15.69 -3.65
CA ALA A 5 -10.91 -14.50 -3.90
C ALA A 5 -11.39 -13.87 -2.58
N LEU A 6 -11.70 -14.68 -1.57
CA LEU A 6 -12.05 -14.20 -0.23
C LEU A 6 -10.84 -13.53 0.44
N LEU A 7 -9.67 -14.20 0.40
CA LEU A 7 -8.46 -13.69 1.03
C LEU A 7 -7.96 -12.39 0.36
N SER A 8 -8.01 -12.29 -0.98
CA SER A 8 -7.69 -11.05 -1.69
C SER A 8 -8.63 -9.91 -1.29
N LEU A 9 -9.93 -10.18 -1.15
CA LEU A 9 -10.91 -9.17 -0.71
C LEU A 9 -10.57 -8.64 0.68
N VAL A 10 -10.23 -9.53 1.62
CA VAL A 10 -9.86 -9.15 2.99
C VAL A 10 -8.58 -8.31 3.01
N VAL A 11 -7.59 -8.66 2.19
CA VAL A 11 -6.34 -7.90 2.04
C VAL A 11 -6.61 -6.50 1.45
N GLU A 12 -7.41 -6.41 0.39
CA GLU A 12 -7.80 -5.13 -0.23
C GLU A 12 -8.59 -4.26 0.77
N GLY A 13 -9.55 -4.85 1.46
CA GLY A 13 -10.36 -4.17 2.47
C GLY A 13 -9.54 -3.64 3.65
N THR A 14 -8.58 -4.43 4.14
CA THR A 14 -7.67 -3.98 5.22
C THR A 14 -6.74 -2.87 4.78
N LEU A 15 -6.25 -2.91 3.53
CA LEU A 15 -5.45 -1.83 2.98
C LEU A 15 -6.27 -0.52 2.85
N LEU A 16 -7.48 -0.60 2.29
CA LEU A 16 -8.38 0.56 2.19
C LEU A 16 -8.73 1.13 3.57
N LEU A 17 -8.98 0.26 4.55
CA LEU A 17 -9.19 0.67 5.93
C LEU A 17 -7.98 1.44 6.47
N GLY A 18 -6.76 0.94 6.25
CA GLY A 18 -5.52 1.62 6.65
C GLY A 18 -5.39 3.01 6.02
N VAL A 19 -5.68 3.13 4.72
CA VAL A 19 -5.69 4.41 4.00
C VAL A 19 -6.73 5.37 4.61
N LEU A 20 -7.95 4.91 4.85
CA LEU A 20 -9.02 5.71 5.44
C LEU A 20 -8.67 6.23 6.84
N VAL A 21 -8.02 5.39 7.66
CA VAL A 21 -7.55 5.81 8.99
C VAL A 21 -6.47 6.89 8.87
N VAL A 22 -5.54 6.75 7.92
CA VAL A 22 -4.49 7.77 7.70
C VAL A 22 -5.08 9.09 7.17
N ILE A 23 -6.06 9.04 6.27
CA ILE A 23 -6.81 10.23 5.83
C ILE A 23 -7.53 10.87 7.02
N SER A 24 -8.12 10.06 7.91
CA SER A 24 -8.77 10.55 9.13
C SER A 24 -7.80 11.25 10.08
N ILE A 25 -6.61 10.67 10.32
CA ILE A 25 -5.52 11.30 11.08
C ILE A 25 -5.17 12.65 10.47
N PHE A 26 -5.01 12.68 9.15
CA PHE A 26 -4.61 13.88 8.44
C PHE A 26 -5.69 14.97 8.50
N ARG A 27 -6.96 14.64 8.30
CA ARG A 27 -8.09 15.56 8.47
C ARG A 27 -8.13 16.17 9.87
N THR A 28 -7.91 15.35 10.90
CA THR A 28 -7.82 15.86 12.28
C THR A 28 -6.69 16.87 12.39
N LEU A 29 -5.48 16.57 11.91
CA LEU A 29 -4.36 17.52 11.91
C LEU A 29 -4.65 18.79 11.11
N ASN A 30 -5.28 18.67 9.94
CA ASN A 30 -5.52 19.77 9.01
C ASN A 30 -6.48 20.83 9.57
N ARG A 31 -7.46 20.41 10.38
CA ARG A 31 -8.36 21.33 11.11
C ARG A 31 -7.61 22.34 11.99
N TYR A 32 -6.45 21.96 12.55
CA TYR A 32 -5.65 22.84 13.40
C TYR A 32 -4.64 23.67 12.62
N VAL A 33 -4.14 23.17 11.49
CA VAL A 33 -3.15 23.88 10.67
C VAL A 33 -3.80 24.86 9.68
N LYS A 34 -5.15 24.91 9.61
CA LYS A 34 -5.95 25.74 8.69
C LYS A 34 -5.50 25.64 7.23
N ARG A 35 -5.02 24.47 6.79
CA ARG A 35 -4.61 24.26 5.40
C ARG A 35 -5.81 23.74 4.59
N GLY A 36 -5.92 24.24 3.35
CA GLY A 36 -7.19 24.36 2.63
C GLY A 36 -7.89 23.05 2.27
N ARG A 37 -9.22 23.15 2.05
CA ARG A 37 -10.14 22.06 1.65
C ARG A 37 -9.67 21.28 0.41
N LEU A 38 -8.86 21.90 -0.45
CA LEU A 38 -8.26 21.27 -1.64
C LEU A 38 -7.46 20.02 -1.29
N ILE A 39 -6.68 20.05 -0.20
CA ILE A 39 -5.80 18.95 0.21
C ILE A 39 -6.64 17.73 0.64
N GLU A 40 -7.71 17.96 1.39
CA GLU A 40 -8.63 16.90 1.80
C GLU A 40 -9.39 16.32 0.60
N ALA A 41 -9.79 17.16 -0.35
CA ALA A 41 -10.45 16.73 -1.58
C ALA A 41 -9.52 15.84 -2.43
N LEU A 42 -8.23 16.21 -2.55
CA LEU A 42 -7.21 15.42 -3.24
C LEU A 42 -7.05 14.02 -2.62
N GLN A 43 -6.96 13.91 -1.30
CA GLN A 43 -6.83 12.60 -0.63
C GLN A 43 -8.07 11.72 -0.80
N MET A 44 -9.26 12.32 -0.72
CA MET A 44 -10.52 11.58 -0.91
C MET A 44 -10.69 11.11 -2.35
N ALA A 45 -10.43 11.98 -3.32
CA ALA A 45 -10.45 11.63 -4.74
C ALA A 45 -9.41 10.54 -5.03
N GLY A 46 -8.19 10.69 -4.50
CA GLY A 46 -7.13 9.70 -4.61
C GLY A 46 -7.51 8.34 -4.04
N GLY A 47 -8.08 8.30 -2.83
CA GLY A 47 -8.55 7.07 -2.20
C GLY A 47 -9.66 6.39 -2.99
N PHE A 48 -10.59 7.16 -3.57
CA PHE A 48 -11.64 6.64 -4.43
C PHE A 48 -11.10 6.06 -5.74
N ILE A 49 -10.22 6.79 -6.43
CA ILE A 49 -9.55 6.32 -7.66
C ILE A 49 -8.74 5.05 -7.39
N MET A 50 -8.04 5.00 -6.27
CA MET A 50 -7.26 3.84 -5.83
C MET A 50 -8.17 2.61 -5.63
N ALA A 51 -9.31 2.78 -4.95
CA ALA A 51 -10.28 1.70 -4.74
C ALA A 51 -10.88 1.18 -6.06
N LEU A 52 -11.22 2.09 -6.99
CA LEU A 52 -11.67 1.71 -8.33
C LEU A 52 -10.60 0.93 -9.09
N GLY A 53 -9.34 1.37 -9.04
CA GLY A 53 -8.23 0.65 -9.66
C GLY A 53 -8.04 -0.76 -9.06
N MET A 54 -8.19 -0.93 -7.75
CA MET A 54 -8.06 -2.24 -7.08
C MET A 54 -9.18 -3.19 -7.45
N THR A 55 -10.43 -2.72 -7.47
CA THR A 55 -11.57 -3.55 -7.88
C THR A 55 -11.47 -3.97 -9.34
N TYR A 56 -11.01 -3.07 -10.21
CA TYR A 56 -10.76 -3.38 -11.61
C TYR A 56 -9.59 -4.37 -11.79
N LEU A 57 -8.47 -4.19 -11.07
CA LEU A 57 -7.36 -5.16 -11.04
C LEU A 57 -7.87 -6.55 -10.66
N ARG A 58 -8.65 -6.67 -9.59
CA ARG A 58 -9.19 -7.95 -9.15
C ARG A 58 -10.08 -8.59 -10.22
N ALA A 59 -10.93 -7.82 -10.88
CA ALA A 59 -11.75 -8.32 -11.99
C ALA A 59 -10.88 -8.84 -13.15
N THR A 60 -9.77 -8.16 -13.46
CA THR A 60 -8.83 -8.62 -14.51
C THR A 60 -8.06 -9.89 -14.16
N TYR A 61 -7.79 -10.16 -12.88
CA TYR A 61 -7.14 -11.40 -12.42
C TYR A 61 -8.09 -12.60 -12.34
N VAL A 62 -9.40 -12.36 -12.28
CA VAL A 62 -10.44 -13.43 -12.23
C VAL A 62 -10.91 -13.81 -13.63
N ALA A 63 -10.71 -12.95 -14.64
CA ALA A 63 -11.11 -13.22 -16.01
C ALA A 63 -10.22 -14.27 -16.72
N PRO A 64 -10.79 -15.18 -17.54
CA PRO A 64 -10.07 -16.30 -18.15
C PRO A 64 -9.14 -15.95 -19.33
N ASN A 65 -9.08 -14.68 -19.78
CA ASN A 65 -8.19 -14.22 -20.86
C ASN A 65 -7.47 -12.91 -20.48
N PRO A 66 -6.22 -12.70 -20.96
CA PRO A 66 -5.14 -12.32 -20.05
C PRO A 66 -4.78 -10.83 -20.09
N ILE A 67 -4.45 -10.28 -18.91
CA ILE A 67 -3.12 -9.69 -18.62
C ILE A 67 -2.54 -8.81 -19.76
N GLY A 68 -3.35 -7.94 -20.35
CA GLY A 68 -2.96 -7.04 -21.43
C GLY A 68 -2.93 -5.57 -21.00
N THR A 69 -3.23 -4.67 -21.93
CA THR A 69 -3.42 -3.22 -21.69
C THR A 69 -4.35 -2.93 -20.52
N ASN A 70 -5.38 -3.75 -20.29
CA ASN A 70 -6.29 -3.61 -19.15
C ASN A 70 -5.58 -3.72 -17.80
N LEU A 71 -4.58 -4.59 -17.65
CA LEU A 71 -3.78 -4.68 -16.43
C LEU A 71 -2.97 -3.40 -16.21
N ILE A 72 -2.35 -2.89 -17.28
CA ILE A 72 -1.54 -1.66 -17.22
C ILE A 72 -2.44 -0.48 -16.84
N ILE A 73 -3.59 -0.33 -17.50
CA ILE A 73 -4.57 0.72 -17.20
C ILE A 73 -4.98 0.60 -15.73
N ALA A 74 -5.38 -0.59 -15.28
CA ALA A 74 -5.77 -0.84 -13.89
C ALA A 74 -4.65 -0.43 -12.90
N THR A 75 -3.40 -0.82 -13.17
CA THR A 75 -2.25 -0.44 -12.34
C THR A 75 -2.01 1.07 -12.33
N LEU A 76 -2.15 1.74 -13.48
CA LEU A 76 -2.01 3.19 -13.58
C LEU A 76 -3.08 3.93 -12.76
N PHE A 77 -4.33 3.46 -12.79
CA PHE A 77 -5.39 4.00 -11.93
C PHE A 77 -5.03 3.83 -10.45
N THR A 78 -4.56 2.65 -10.03
CA THR A 78 -4.12 2.46 -8.64
C THR A 78 -2.96 3.38 -8.27
N LEU A 79 -1.96 3.51 -9.12
CA LEU A 79 -0.79 4.36 -8.88
C LEU A 79 -1.19 5.84 -8.82
N ALA A 80 -2.01 6.32 -9.75
CA ALA A 80 -2.49 7.69 -9.79
C ALA A 80 -3.30 8.04 -8.54
N GLY A 81 -4.25 7.18 -8.16
CA GLY A 81 -5.04 7.37 -6.94
C GLY A 81 -4.16 7.41 -5.70
N SER A 82 -3.17 6.52 -5.63
CA SER A 82 -2.28 6.44 -4.48
C SER A 82 -1.30 7.60 -4.41
N PHE A 83 -0.82 8.09 -5.55
CA PHE A 83 -0.03 9.31 -5.61
C PHE A 83 -0.81 10.50 -5.07
N LEU A 84 -2.08 10.64 -5.45
CA LEU A 84 -2.97 11.69 -4.92
C LEU A 84 -3.17 11.59 -3.40
N VAL A 85 -3.18 10.38 -2.83
CA VAL A 85 -3.23 10.17 -1.37
C VAL A 85 -1.93 10.64 -0.71
N ILE A 86 -0.77 10.32 -1.28
CA ILE A 86 0.54 10.57 -0.67
C ILE A 86 1.02 12.02 -0.89
N LEU A 87 0.72 12.62 -2.04
CA LEU A 87 1.18 13.95 -2.46
C LEU A 87 0.99 15.05 -1.39
N PRO A 88 -0.17 15.16 -0.73
CA PRO A 88 -0.36 16.03 0.42
C PRO A 88 0.70 15.92 1.51
N PHE A 89 1.13 14.70 1.85
CA PHE A 89 2.12 14.48 2.89
C PHE A 89 3.52 14.94 2.46
N PHE A 90 3.83 14.90 1.16
CA PHE A 90 5.06 15.49 0.60
C PHE A 90 5.02 17.01 0.64
N LEU A 91 3.94 17.62 0.13
CA LEU A 91 3.77 19.08 0.10
C LEU A 91 3.84 19.71 1.50
N LEU A 92 3.41 18.96 2.52
CA LEU A 92 3.36 19.40 3.91
C LEU A 92 4.57 18.92 4.73
N GLN A 93 5.56 18.28 4.10
CA GLN A 93 6.80 17.82 4.72
C GLN A 93 6.60 16.84 5.90
N PHE A 94 5.49 16.09 5.92
CA PHE A 94 5.25 15.05 6.92
C PHE A 94 6.07 13.77 6.67
N ILE A 95 6.53 13.58 5.43
CA ILE A 95 7.40 12.48 5.04
C ILE A 95 8.85 12.85 5.38
N LYS A 96 9.43 12.13 6.35
CA LYS A 96 10.82 12.35 6.80
C LYS A 96 11.80 11.38 6.16
N LEU A 97 11.33 10.43 5.35
CA LEU A 97 12.13 9.38 4.71
C LEU A 97 13.01 8.66 5.75
N LYS A 98 12.44 8.22 6.88
CA LYS A 98 13.19 7.43 7.87
C LYS A 98 13.41 6.00 7.39
N MET A 99 12.61 5.54 6.42
CA MET A 99 12.64 4.19 5.86
C MET A 99 13.43 4.07 4.55
N LYS A 100 14.52 4.85 4.35
CA LYS A 100 15.30 4.84 3.09
C LYS A 100 15.82 3.46 2.70
N ALA A 101 16.32 2.71 3.68
CA ALA A 101 16.84 1.36 3.45
C ALA A 101 15.75 0.42 2.92
N GLN A 102 14.53 0.51 3.48
CA GLN A 102 13.39 -0.28 3.03
C GLN A 102 12.90 0.14 1.65
N VAL A 103 12.85 1.45 1.37
CA VAL A 103 12.54 1.96 0.01
C VAL A 103 13.54 1.39 -0.99
N PHE A 104 14.85 1.50 -0.69
CA PHE A 104 15.90 1.00 -1.58
C PHE A 104 15.81 -0.51 -1.77
N ALA A 105 15.64 -1.29 -0.69
CA ALA A 105 15.52 -2.74 -0.76
C ALA A 105 14.25 -3.19 -1.52
N LEU A 106 13.15 -2.44 -1.41
CA LEU A 106 11.93 -2.69 -2.18
C LEU A 106 12.16 -2.39 -3.66
N LEU A 107 12.78 -1.26 -4.00
CA LEU A 107 13.14 -0.94 -5.38
C LEU A 107 14.08 -1.99 -5.97
N LEU A 108 15.05 -2.48 -5.20
CA LEU A 108 15.99 -3.51 -5.64
C LEU A 108 15.29 -4.83 -5.99
N SER A 109 14.17 -5.15 -5.32
CA SER A 109 13.37 -6.35 -5.65
C SER A 109 12.80 -6.31 -7.08
N SER A 110 12.66 -5.13 -7.69
CA SER A 110 12.21 -5.00 -9.09
C SER A 110 13.13 -5.67 -10.10
N LEU A 111 14.43 -5.78 -9.80
CA LEU A 111 15.41 -6.42 -10.67
C LEU A 111 15.11 -7.90 -10.90
N ILE A 112 14.50 -8.57 -9.92
CA ILE A 112 14.12 -9.99 -10.01
C ILE A 112 13.06 -10.18 -11.11
N TYR A 113 12.21 -9.17 -11.34
CA TYR A 113 11.14 -9.23 -12.32
C TYR A 113 11.64 -9.16 -13.76
N LEU A 114 12.85 -8.63 -13.99
CA LEU A 114 13.49 -8.62 -15.31
C LEU A 114 13.79 -10.05 -15.80
N VAL A 115 14.03 -10.97 -14.86
CA VAL A 115 14.41 -12.37 -15.12
C VAL A 115 13.17 -13.26 -15.37
N LEU A 116 11.93 -12.77 -15.16
CA LEU A 116 10.75 -13.56 -15.50
C LEU A 116 10.65 -13.82 -17.02
N PRO A 117 10.24 -15.03 -17.44
CA PRO A 117 9.98 -15.36 -18.84
C PRO A 117 8.60 -14.83 -19.29
N LEU A 118 8.38 -13.52 -19.14
CA LEU A 118 7.15 -12.83 -19.53
C LEU A 118 7.40 -11.91 -20.74
N PRO A 119 6.38 -11.60 -21.55
CA PRO A 119 6.45 -10.52 -22.54
C PRO A 119 6.83 -9.18 -21.88
N THR A 120 7.51 -8.31 -22.63
CA THR A 120 7.99 -7.00 -22.13
C THR A 120 6.88 -6.15 -21.51
N LEU A 121 5.70 -6.11 -22.14
CA LEU A 121 4.55 -5.34 -21.63
C LEU A 121 4.06 -5.85 -20.26
N GLU A 122 4.02 -7.17 -20.08
CA GLU A 122 3.61 -7.81 -18.82
C GLU A 122 4.65 -7.61 -17.72
N LYS A 123 5.95 -7.65 -18.06
CA LYS A 123 7.03 -7.30 -17.11
C LYS A 123 6.85 -5.87 -16.58
N ILE A 124 6.56 -4.92 -17.46
CA ILE A 124 6.30 -3.53 -17.08
C ILE A 124 5.10 -3.45 -16.13
N GLY A 125 3.99 -4.13 -16.46
CA GLY A 125 2.82 -4.20 -15.60
C GLY A 125 3.13 -4.75 -14.19
N MET A 126 3.92 -5.84 -14.11
CA MET A 126 4.33 -6.43 -12.83
C MET A 126 5.23 -5.50 -12.01
N ILE A 127 6.16 -4.79 -12.67
CA ILE A 127 7.02 -3.80 -12.02
C ILE A 127 6.18 -2.62 -11.50
N LEU A 128 5.23 -2.10 -12.29
CA LEU A 128 4.29 -1.05 -11.85
C LEU A 128 3.49 -1.49 -10.62
N LEU A 129 3.07 -2.76 -10.60
CA LEU A 129 2.32 -3.33 -9.49
C LEU A 129 3.20 -3.55 -8.23
N LEU A 130 4.52 -3.72 -8.39
CA LEU A 130 5.47 -3.65 -7.28
C LEU A 130 5.58 -2.24 -6.71
N PHE A 131 5.59 -1.21 -7.56
CA PHE A 131 5.65 0.19 -7.12
C PHE A 131 4.46 0.58 -6.24
N ASN A 132 3.30 -0.09 -6.38
CA ASN A 132 2.18 0.08 -5.45
C ASN A 132 2.53 -0.29 -3.99
N LEU A 133 3.53 -1.14 -3.73
CA LEU A 133 3.97 -1.45 -2.37
C LEU A 133 4.69 -0.26 -1.69
N LEU A 134 5.15 0.74 -2.44
CA LEU A 134 5.69 1.96 -1.85
C LEU A 134 4.64 2.77 -1.10
N ILE A 135 3.36 2.61 -1.45
CA ILE A 135 2.25 3.38 -0.87
C ILE A 135 2.09 3.09 0.62
N PRO A 136 1.82 1.84 1.05
CA PRO A 136 1.74 1.53 2.47
C PRO A 136 3.07 1.85 3.17
N LEU A 137 4.22 1.70 2.52
CA LEU A 137 5.52 2.06 3.10
C LEU A 137 5.62 3.56 3.43
N PHE A 138 5.25 4.45 2.51
CA PHE A 138 5.25 5.89 2.75
C PHE A 138 4.22 6.27 3.82
N LEU A 139 3.04 5.66 3.82
CA LEU A 139 2.02 5.92 4.84
C LEU A 139 2.49 5.43 6.23
N MET A 140 3.21 4.31 6.32
CA MET A 140 3.86 3.87 7.56
C MET A 140 4.93 4.88 8.03
N ASP A 141 5.74 5.43 7.11
CA ASP A 141 6.75 6.45 7.44
C ASP A 141 6.07 7.71 8.02
N VAL A 142 5.01 8.20 7.38
CA VAL A 142 4.21 9.34 7.88
C VAL A 142 3.70 9.08 9.29
N VAL A 143 3.07 7.93 9.52
CA VAL A 143 2.49 7.62 10.85
C VAL A 143 3.59 7.49 11.90
N SER A 144 4.73 6.88 11.54
CA SER A 144 5.88 6.76 12.44
C SER A 144 6.55 8.11 12.74
N SER A 145 6.37 9.12 11.88
CA SER A 145 6.95 10.45 12.04
C SER A 145 6.15 11.33 13.01
N LEU A 146 4.87 11.01 13.24
CA LEU A 146 4.00 11.70 14.18
C LEU A 146 4.49 11.54 15.63
N THR A 147 4.42 12.63 16.39
CA THR A 147 4.77 12.67 17.82
C THR A 147 3.84 11.82 18.67
N THR A 148 2.57 11.69 18.27
CA THR A 148 1.54 10.87 18.93
C THR A 148 1.74 9.37 18.75
N CYS A 149 2.63 8.95 17.85
CA CYS A 149 2.95 7.54 17.64
C CYS A 149 3.95 7.06 18.70
N SER A 150 3.53 6.11 19.53
CA SER A 150 4.34 5.57 20.62
C SER A 150 5.60 4.86 20.11
N LEU A 151 6.64 4.76 20.95
CA LEU A 151 7.88 4.05 20.61
C LEU A 151 7.63 2.59 20.21
N PHE A 152 6.69 1.93 20.89
CA PHE A 152 6.29 0.56 20.56
C PHE A 152 5.67 0.47 19.16
N ASN A 153 4.72 1.34 18.83
CA ASN A 153 4.09 1.38 17.51
C ASN A 153 5.09 1.72 16.40
N ARG A 154 6.06 2.61 16.66
CA ARG A 154 7.14 2.90 15.71
C ARG A 154 8.01 1.69 15.42
N LYS A 155 8.34 0.89 16.44
CA LYS A 155 9.07 -0.38 16.27
C LYS A 155 8.24 -1.38 15.47
N LEU A 156 6.95 -1.54 15.78
CA LEU A 156 6.03 -2.39 15.02
C LEU A 156 5.94 -1.99 13.54
N LEU A 157 5.79 -0.70 13.25
CA LEU A 157 5.77 -0.18 11.88
C LEU A 157 7.09 -0.43 11.14
N ARG A 158 8.23 -0.39 11.84
CA ARG A 158 9.52 -0.74 11.27
C ARG A 158 9.63 -2.24 10.96
N VAL A 159 9.09 -3.11 11.82
CA VAL A 159 9.03 -4.55 11.55
C VAL A 159 8.10 -4.82 10.35
N ALA A 160 6.91 -4.20 10.35
CA ALA A 160 5.96 -4.30 9.25
C ALA A 160 6.56 -3.83 7.92
N SER A 161 7.36 -2.75 7.91
CA SER A 161 8.00 -2.28 6.68
C SER A 161 9.08 -3.24 6.18
N TRP A 162 9.84 -3.90 7.06
CA TRP A 162 10.76 -4.97 6.66
C TRP A 162 10.04 -6.23 6.17
N LEU A 163 8.93 -6.61 6.79
CA LEU A 163 8.09 -7.70 6.30
C LEU A 163 7.46 -7.38 4.94
N LEU A 164 7.13 -6.11 4.68
CA LEU A 164 6.67 -5.65 3.37
C LEU A 164 7.76 -5.80 2.30
N VAL A 165 9.00 -5.45 2.65
CA VAL A 165 10.17 -5.70 1.79
C VAL A 165 10.30 -7.19 1.53
N LEU A 166 10.28 -8.04 2.57
CA LEU A 166 10.34 -9.50 2.41
C LEU A 166 9.24 -10.02 1.48
N HIS A 167 8.00 -9.54 1.65
CA HIS A 167 6.88 -9.88 0.76
C HIS A 167 7.19 -9.51 -0.70
N ALA A 168 7.73 -8.32 -0.96
CA ALA A 168 8.08 -7.87 -2.31
C ALA A 168 9.11 -8.78 -3.00
N TRP A 169 10.09 -9.27 -2.24
CA TRP A 169 11.11 -10.21 -2.73
C TRP A 169 10.52 -11.61 -2.97
N LEU A 170 9.69 -12.11 -2.06
CA LEU A 170 9.09 -13.44 -2.18
C LEU A 170 8.02 -13.51 -3.27
N ARG A 171 7.41 -12.37 -3.63
CA ARG A 171 6.32 -12.29 -4.61
C ARG A 171 6.69 -12.87 -5.98
N TYR A 172 7.97 -12.87 -6.37
CA TYR A 172 8.45 -13.60 -7.55
C TYR A 172 8.00 -15.08 -7.54
N TYR A 173 8.16 -15.76 -6.40
CA TYR A 173 7.77 -17.17 -6.24
C TYR A 173 6.25 -17.38 -6.26
N ALA A 174 5.49 -16.39 -5.77
CA ALA A 174 4.03 -16.40 -5.82
C ALA A 174 3.50 -16.30 -7.27
N ILE A 175 4.21 -15.57 -8.13
CA ILE A 175 3.86 -15.43 -9.56
C ILE A 175 4.22 -16.71 -10.32
N LYS A 176 5.37 -17.31 -10.03
CA LYS A 176 5.80 -18.56 -10.67
C LYS A 176 4.88 -19.74 -10.31
N ASN A 177 4.31 -19.76 -9.10
CA ASN A 177 3.49 -20.87 -8.59
C ASN A 177 2.10 -20.38 -8.14
N PRO A 178 1.22 -19.95 -9.05
CA PRO A 178 -0.09 -19.41 -8.69
C PRO A 178 -0.96 -20.47 -7.99
N ARG A 179 -1.79 -20.05 -7.03
CA ARG A 179 -2.75 -20.89 -6.28
C ARG A 179 -2.14 -22.07 -5.49
N THR A 180 -0.82 -22.06 -5.27
CA THR A 180 -0.13 -23.03 -4.41
C THR A 180 -0.07 -22.55 -2.95
N CYS A 181 0.28 -23.44 -2.01
CA CYS A 181 0.50 -23.06 -0.60
C CYS A 181 1.52 -21.92 -0.44
N ILE A 182 2.54 -21.85 -1.30
CA ILE A 182 3.55 -20.78 -1.31
C ILE A 182 2.89 -19.43 -1.61
N HIS A 183 1.96 -19.38 -2.57
CA HIS A 183 1.22 -18.18 -2.91
C HIS A 183 0.40 -17.67 -1.72
N TYR A 184 -0.31 -18.56 -1.03
CA TYR A 184 -1.09 -18.22 0.17
C TYR A 184 -0.21 -17.75 1.33
N ALA A 185 0.92 -18.42 1.58
CA ALA A 185 1.86 -18.02 2.62
C ALA A 185 2.39 -16.59 2.38
N ILE A 186 2.75 -16.27 1.13
CA ILE A 186 3.23 -14.93 0.75
C ILE A 186 2.13 -13.86 0.93
N LEU A 187 0.88 -14.19 0.59
CA LEU A 187 -0.26 -13.31 0.80
C LEU A 187 -0.55 -13.08 2.30
N MET A 188 -0.37 -14.11 3.13
CA MET A 188 -0.51 -14.01 4.58
C MET A 188 0.56 -13.12 5.21
N ILE A 189 1.80 -13.13 4.71
CA ILE A 189 2.84 -12.17 5.13
C ILE A 189 2.35 -10.74 4.89
N TYR A 190 1.79 -10.46 3.72
CA TYR A 190 1.26 -9.13 3.40
C TYR A 190 0.07 -8.76 4.27
N PHE A 191 -0.85 -9.71 4.50
CA PHE A 191 -1.97 -9.49 5.41
C PHE A 191 -1.50 -9.13 6.83
N ALA A 192 -0.51 -9.85 7.37
CA ALA A 192 0.07 -9.54 8.68
C ALA A 192 0.68 -8.14 8.73
N VAL A 193 1.38 -7.72 7.67
CA VAL A 193 1.90 -6.35 7.52
C VAL A 193 0.77 -5.32 7.62
N LEU A 194 -0.32 -5.53 6.88
CA LEU A 194 -1.47 -4.62 6.89
C LEU A 194 -2.14 -4.56 8.26
N VAL A 195 -2.30 -5.69 8.94
CA VAL A 195 -2.88 -5.73 10.30
C VAL A 195 -2.02 -4.95 11.29
N ILE A 196 -0.69 -5.13 11.27
CA ILE A 196 0.23 -4.38 12.14
C ILE A 196 0.16 -2.88 11.84
N TRP A 197 0.09 -2.52 10.56
CA TRP A 197 -0.04 -1.13 10.13
C TRP A 197 -1.34 -0.50 10.60
N VAL A 198 -2.48 -1.14 10.32
CA VAL A 198 -3.83 -0.67 10.72
C VAL A 198 -3.93 -0.55 12.24
N TYR A 199 -3.42 -1.53 12.99
CA TYR A 199 -3.39 -1.46 14.45
C TYR A 199 -2.60 -0.23 14.93
N SER A 200 -1.40 -0.02 14.39
CA SER A 200 -0.52 1.08 14.79
C SER A 200 -1.09 2.45 14.41
N THR A 201 -1.75 2.57 13.25
CA THR A 201 -2.42 3.79 12.82
C THR A 201 -3.64 4.09 13.67
N LEU A 202 -4.49 3.11 13.96
CA LEU A 202 -5.65 3.29 14.83
C LEU A 202 -5.25 3.72 16.24
N LYS A 203 -4.20 3.12 16.82
CA LYS A 203 -3.68 3.55 18.12
C LYS A 203 -3.19 4.99 18.06
N THR A 204 -2.45 5.37 17.03
CA THR A 204 -1.96 6.74 16.85
C THR A 204 -3.11 7.73 16.68
N TYR A 205 -4.14 7.37 15.91
CA TYR A 205 -5.36 8.17 15.74
C TYR A 205 -6.12 8.35 17.07
N SER A 206 -6.26 7.27 17.85
CA SER A 206 -6.95 7.31 19.14
C SER A 206 -6.26 8.22 20.15
N VAL A 207 -4.93 8.24 20.15
CA VAL A 207 -4.14 9.17 20.96
C VAL A 207 -4.35 10.58 20.43
N LEU A 208 -4.15 10.81 19.13
CA LEU A 208 -4.32 12.13 18.52
C LEU A 208 -5.68 12.77 18.86
N ARG A 209 -6.78 12.01 18.73
CA ARG A 209 -8.14 12.48 19.04
C ARG A 209 -8.37 12.81 20.52
N ARG A 210 -7.58 12.24 21.44
CA ARG A 210 -7.68 12.58 22.87
C ARG A 210 -6.95 13.88 23.21
N TRP A 211 -5.94 14.24 22.42
CA TRP A 211 -5.08 15.41 22.69
C TRP A 211 -5.44 16.65 21.87
N LEU A 212 -6.17 16.48 20.76
CA LEU A 212 -6.64 17.53 19.86
C LEU A 212 -8.16 17.58 19.84
#